data_AF-A7TCW3-F1
#
_entry.id   AF-A7TCW3-F1
#
_cell.length_a   1.000
_cell.length_b   1.000
_cell.length_c   1.000
_cell.angle_alpha   90.00
_cell.angle_beta   90.00
_cell.angle_gamma   90.00
#
_symmetry.space_group_name_H-M   'P 1'
#
loop_
_entity.id
_entity.type
_entity.pdbx_description
1 polymer ?
#
loop_
_entity_poly.entity_id
_entity_poly.type
_entity_poly.pdbx_seq_one_letter_code
_entity_poly.pdbx_strand_id
1 'polypeptide(L)' 'HRTRLVGGRGPYEGRVEVWYGEEWGTVCDDEWDFNDANVVCKSLGFPAAKAFHRYARYGQGAGRILLDNVECTGSE' A
#
# COMPACT_ATOMS: atom_id res chain seq x y z
N HIS A 1 6.85 4.65 -10.98
CA HIS A 1 6.21 3.63 -10.13
C HIS A 1 4.70 3.79 -10.21
N ARG A 2 3.91 2.71 -10.30
CA ARG A 2 2.44 2.77 -10.23
C ARG A 2 1.98 2.07 -8.96
N THR A 3 1.04 2.70 -8.27
CA THR A 3 0.44 2.20 -7.03
C THR A 3 -1.07 2.19 -7.20
N ARG A 4 -1.76 1.24 -6.58
CA ARG A 4 -3.24 1.23 -6.54
C ARG A 4 -3.76 0.69 -5.21
N LEU A 5 -5.01 1.02 -4.90
CA LEU A 5 -5.76 0.46 -3.77
C LEU A 5 -6.81 -0.53 -4.30
N VAL A 6 -6.91 -1.70 -3.67
CA VAL A 6 -7.81 -2.80 -4.09
C VAL A 6 -8.62 -3.32 -2.90
N GLY A 7 -9.88 -3.70 -3.13
CA GLY A 7 -10.73 -4.36 -2.12
C GLY A 7 -11.41 -3.42 -1.12
N GLY A 8 -11.20 -2.10 -1.23
CA GLY A 8 -11.96 -1.09 -0.50
C GLY A 8 -13.34 -0.82 -1.09
N ARG A 9 -14.20 -0.08 -0.37
CA ARG A 9 -15.53 0.33 -0.84
C ARG A 9 -15.51 1.48 -1.83
N GLY A 10 -14.35 2.12 -2.00
CA GLY A 10 -14.14 3.28 -2.87
C GLY A 10 -12.66 3.58 -3.09
N PRO A 11 -12.31 4.68 -3.76
CA PRO A 11 -10.94 4.95 -4.22
C PRO A 11 -9.97 5.39 -3.11
N TYR A 12 -10.47 5.63 -1.90
CA TYR A 12 -9.70 6.17 -0.78
C TYR A 12 -9.21 5.12 0.22
N GLU A 13 -9.56 3.85 -0.01
CA GLU A 13 -9.20 2.76 0.88
C GLU A 13 -8.96 1.47 0.10
N GLY A 14 -8.15 0.59 0.66
CA GLY A 14 -7.88 -0.72 0.09
C GLY A 14 -6.52 -1.26 0.47
N ARG A 15 -6.26 -2.50 0.06
CA ARG A 15 -4.94 -3.11 0.07
C ARG A 15 -4.05 -2.40 -0.95
N VAL A 16 -2.82 -2.11 -0.55
CA VAL A 16 -1.81 -1.51 -1.43
C VAL A 16 -1.27 -2.57 -2.38
N GLU A 17 -1.27 -2.25 -3.68
CA GLU A 17 -0.57 -3.02 -4.70
C GLU A 17 0.35 -2.10 -5.50
N VAL A 18 1.53 -2.62 -5.85
CA VAL A 18 2.57 -1.90 -6.58
C VAL A 18 2.88 -2.61 -7.90
N TRP A 19 3.16 -1.83 -8.94
CA TRP A 19 3.60 -2.35 -10.23
C TRP A 19 5.12 -2.34 -10.31
N TYR A 20 5.70 -3.53 -10.42
CA TYR A 20 7.15 -3.73 -10.58
C TYR A 20 7.39 -4.91 -11.52
N GLY A 21 8.38 -4.80 -12.42
CA GLY A 21 8.77 -5.93 -13.28
C GLY A 21 7.63 -6.48 -14.16
N GLU A 22 6.73 -5.62 -14.63
CA GLU A 22 5.57 -5.97 -15.46
C GLU A 22 4.45 -6.75 -14.75
N GLU A 23 4.45 -6.78 -13.42
CA GLU A 23 3.40 -7.41 -12.64
C GLU A 23 2.90 -6.52 -11.49
N TRP A 24 1.66 -6.76 -11.07
CA TRP A 24 1.12 -6.26 -9.81
C TRP A 24 1.45 -7.25 -8.70
N GLY A 25 1.84 -6.72 -7.55
CA GLY A 25 1.99 -7.52 -6.35
C GLY A 25 1.69 -6.73 -5.09
N THR A 26 1.64 -7.47 -3.98
CA THR A 26 1.30 -6.93 -2.66
C THR A 26 2.53 -6.45 -1.91
N VAL A 27 2.27 -5.69 -0.86
CA VAL A 27 3.26 -5.31 0.16
C VAL A 27 2.97 -6.10 1.43
N CYS A 28 3.99 -6.67 2.06
CA CYS A 28 3.86 -7.30 3.38
C CYS A 28 3.51 -6.25 4.44
N ASP A 29 2.80 -6.66 5.49
CA ASP A 29 2.38 -5.74 6.56
C ASP A 29 3.34 -5.70 7.76
N ASP A 30 4.43 -6.47 7.69
CA ASP A 30 5.52 -6.39 8.65
C ASP A 30 6.11 -4.97 8.61
N GLU A 31 6.19 -4.36 9.80
CA GLU A 31 6.63 -2.98 10.04
C GLU A 31 5.74 -1.86 9.46
N TRP A 32 4.76 -2.20 8.62
CA TRP A 32 3.86 -1.22 7.98
C TRP A 32 3.24 -0.21 8.96
N ASP A 33 3.50 1.08 8.76
CA ASP A 33 3.11 2.15 9.66
C ASP A 33 2.44 3.35 8.95
N PHE A 34 2.36 4.48 9.66
CA PHE A 34 1.78 5.71 9.12
C PHE A 34 2.67 6.40 8.09
N ASN A 35 3.99 6.28 8.17
CA ASN A 35 4.91 6.86 7.19
C ASN A 35 4.71 6.16 5.84
N ASP A 36 4.64 4.83 5.82
CA ASP A 36 4.40 4.04 4.61
C ASP A 36 3.04 4.40 3.99
N ALA A 37 2.00 4.42 4.82
CA ALA A 37 0.66 4.78 4.38
C ALA A 37 0.61 6.21 3.80
N ASN A 38 1.36 7.15 4.40
CA ASN A 38 1.45 8.53 3.91
C ASN A 38 2.13 8.62 2.55
N VAL A 39 3.23 7.90 2.35
CA VAL A 39 3.90 7.83 1.04
C VAL A 39 2.95 7.29 -0.02
N VAL A 40 2.22 6.22 0.28
CA VAL A 40 1.21 5.68 -0.63
C VAL A 40 0.12 6.70 -0.95
N CYS A 41 -0.49 7.33 0.07
CA CYS A 41 -1.54 8.32 -0.14
C CYS A 41 -1.06 9.50 -1.00
N LYS A 42 0.13 10.04 -0.72
CA LYS A 42 0.74 11.11 -1.51
C LYS A 42 1.00 10.69 -2.95
N SER A 43 1.53 9.48 -3.17
CA SER A 43 1.79 8.93 -4.51
C SER A 43 0.52 8.77 -5.37
N LEU A 44 -0.63 8.60 -4.71
CA LEU A 44 -1.95 8.49 -5.34
C LEU A 44 -2.65 9.86 -5.49
N GLY A 45 -2.01 10.95 -5.07
CA GLY A 45 -2.57 12.31 -5.15
C GLY A 45 -3.47 12.70 -3.97
N PHE A 46 -3.49 11.93 -2.89
CA PHE A 46 -4.20 12.29 -1.66
C PHE A 46 -3.28 13.07 -0.70
N PRO A 47 -3.84 13.92 0.19
CA PRO A 47 -3.00 14.73 1.09
C PRO A 47 -2.20 13.92 2.11
N ALA A 48 -2.83 12.93 2.75
CA ALA A 48 -2.23 12.10 3.81
C ALA A 48 -3.10 10.87 4.09
N ALA A 49 -2.51 9.85 4.69
CA ALA A 49 -3.23 8.70 5.23
C ALA A 49 -3.97 9.08 6.52
N LYS A 50 -5.22 8.61 6.65
CA LYS A 50 -6.00 8.76 7.89
C LYS A 50 -5.92 7.54 8.80
N ALA A 51 -5.57 6.39 8.23
CA ALA A 51 -5.43 5.13 8.93
C ALA A 51 -4.50 4.23 8.12
N PHE A 52 -3.89 3.26 8.81
CA PHE A 52 -3.25 2.11 8.19
C PHE A 52 -3.83 0.84 8.81
N HIS A 53 -3.76 -0.27 8.07
CA HIS A 53 -4.29 -1.55 8.50
C HIS A 53 -3.32 -2.66 8.14
N ARG A 54 -3.11 -3.60 9.06
CA ARG A 54 -2.35 -4.84 8.87
C ARG A 54 -3.32 -6.03 8.75
N TYR A 55 -2.78 -7.22 8.55
CA TYR A 55 -3.49 -8.50 8.52
C TYR A 55 -4.53 -8.58 7.40
N ALA A 56 -4.20 -8.04 6.22
CA ALA A 56 -5.03 -8.11 5.01
C ALA A 56 -6.50 -7.69 5.20
N ARG A 57 -6.76 -6.60 5.94
CA ARG A 57 -8.13 -6.11 6.26
C ARG A 57 -9.05 -5.92 5.04
N TYR A 58 -8.50 -5.56 3.89
CA TYR A 58 -9.24 -5.39 2.62
C TYR A 58 -9.21 -6.65 1.73
N GLY A 59 -8.97 -7.81 2.35
CA GLY A 59 -8.77 -9.09 1.67
C GLY A 59 -7.29 -9.34 1.37
N GLN A 60 -6.94 -10.63 1.33
CA GLN A 60 -5.62 -11.07 0.88
C GLN A 60 -5.44 -10.74 -0.61
N GLY A 61 -4.24 -10.31 -0.99
CA GLY A 61 -3.91 -10.26 -2.41
C GLY A 61 -3.62 -11.64 -2.97
N ALA A 62 -3.49 -11.69 -4.28
CA ALA A 62 -3.06 -12.89 -5.01
C ALA A 62 -1.77 -12.56 -5.76
N GLY A 63 -0.90 -13.56 -5.94
CA GLY A 63 0.40 -13.37 -6.59
C GLY A 63 1.52 -13.09 -5.59
N ARG A 64 2.56 -12.39 -6.04
CA ARG A 64 3.80 -12.19 -5.29
C ARG A 64 3.70 -11.05 -4.28
N ILE A 65 4.36 -11.22 -3.15
CA ILE A 65 4.77 -10.11 -2.29
C ILE A 65 6.01 -9.50 -2.94
N LEU A 66 5.91 -8.24 -3.38
CA LEU A 66 6.98 -7.55 -4.10
C LEU A 66 7.83 -6.65 -3.19
N LEU A 67 7.26 -6.23 -2.07
CA LEU A 67 7.92 -5.44 -1.05
C LEU A 67 7.61 -6.06 0.32
N ASP A 68 8.61 -6.10 1.18
CA ASP A 68 8.56 -6.66 2.53
C ASP A 68 9.45 -5.81 3.44
N ASN A 69 9.09 -5.66 4.72
CA ASN A 69 9.73 -4.76 5.70
C ASN A 69 9.93 -3.35 5.14
N VAL A 70 8.83 -2.70 4.75
CA VAL A 70 8.87 -1.33 4.23
C VAL A 70 8.97 -0.38 5.41
N GLU A 71 10.03 0.44 5.41
CA GLU A 71 10.27 1.47 6.42
C GLU A 71 10.47 2.83 5.73
N CYS A 72 9.39 3.44 5.25
CA CYS A 72 9.45 4.78 4.69
C CYS A 72 9.72 5.83 5.78
N THR A 73 10.43 6.91 5.42
CA THR A 73 10.60 8.06 6.30
C THR A 73 9.43 9.05 6.22
N GLY A 74 8.54 8.89 5.23
CA GLY A 74 7.36 9.72 5.00
C GLY A 74 7.60 10.95 4.11
N SER A 75 8.83 11.12 3.62
CA SER A 75 9.30 12.26 2.82
C SER A 75 9.60 11.90 1.36
N GLU A 76 9.53 10.63 1.02
CA GLU A 76 9.49 10.12 -0.34
C GLU A 76 8.31 10.74 -1.13
#